data_AF-A0A8U0LZ52-F1
#
_entry.id   AF-A0A8U0LZ52-F1
#
_cell.length_a   1.000
_cell.length_b   1.000
_cell.length_c   1.000
_cell.angle_alpha   90.00
_cell.angle_beta   90.00
_cell.angle_gamma   90.00
#
_symmetry.space_group_name_H-M   'P 1'
#
loop_
_entity.id
_entity.type
_entity.pdbx_description
1 polymer ?
#
loop_
_entity_poly.entity_id
_entity_poly.type
_entity_poly.pdbx_seq_one_letter_code
_entity_poly.pdbx_strand_id
1 'polypeptide(L)'
;METFFILLAIVFIPFIWFIVRVLRYTDETIGENSPVLTIRTYHFSARQYFVQFEKCMLAILLVVMPLLAWISFNAAIQQDMLVGYFLCLVFLASTAFIAFYFYFDWQYWTITRNVSITLNPFQPSITVQSPTRDWVLTPDSVLRIEEHIKDPRTVSKLMGGYGYFLIYTVDNQIVQVNSIFLSGFVYTEFLERFFSNTPRTIIWHTSTWTTDLDYVRKSESPNFATHNQR
;
A
#
# COMPACT_ATOMS: atom_id res chain seq x y z
N MET A 1 -32.60 -25.51 23.96
CA MET A 1 -31.22 -26.07 23.96
C MET A 1 -30.49 -25.68 22.68
N GLU A 2 -31.01 -26.02 21.49
CA GLU A 2 -30.37 -25.68 20.19
C GLU A 2 -30.16 -24.17 19.98
N THR A 3 -31.14 -23.34 20.33
CA THR A 3 -31.05 -21.87 20.21
C THR A 3 -29.93 -21.27 21.07
N PHE A 4 -29.64 -21.87 22.22
CA PHE A 4 -28.55 -21.45 23.11
C PHE A 4 -27.18 -21.83 22.53
N PHE A 5 -27.06 -23.01 21.92
CA PHE A 5 -25.84 -23.42 21.22
C PHE A 5 -25.54 -22.55 19.99
N ILE A 6 -26.56 -22.18 19.21
CA ILE A 6 -26.41 -21.29 18.06
C ILE A 6 -25.95 -19.90 18.51
N LEU A 7 -26.56 -19.38 19.58
CA LEU A 7 -26.22 -18.05 20.11
C LEU A 7 -24.80 -18.03 20.72
N LEU A 8 -24.39 -19.12 21.39
CA LEU A 8 -23.04 -19.29 21.88
C LEU A 8 -22.02 -19.40 20.73
N ALA A 9 -22.32 -20.16 19.67
CA ALA A 9 -21.44 -20.28 18.51
C ALA A 9 -21.24 -18.93 17.80
N ILE A 10 -22.31 -18.14 17.61
CA ILE A 10 -22.25 -16.83 16.96
C ILE A 10 -21.35 -15.85 17.73
N VAL A 11 -21.32 -15.93 19.06
CA VAL A 11 -20.50 -15.03 19.89
C VAL A 11 -19.06 -15.54 20.00
N PHE A 12 -18.86 -16.84 20.26
CA PHE A 12 -17.54 -17.38 20.56
C PHE A 12 -16.69 -17.64 19.31
N ILE A 13 -17.28 -18.00 18.16
CA ILE A 13 -16.49 -18.25 16.94
C ILE A 13 -15.72 -16.99 16.49
N PRO A 14 -16.34 -15.79 16.38
CA PRO A 14 -15.60 -14.57 16.07
C PRO A 14 -14.56 -14.23 17.13
N PHE A 15 -14.83 -14.49 18.41
CA PHE A 15 -13.93 -14.18 19.52
C PHE A 15 -12.69 -15.09 19.52
N ILE A 16 -12.88 -16.40 19.33
CA ILE A 16 -11.79 -17.37 19.18
C ILE A 16 -10.99 -17.06 17.91
N TRP A 17 -11.67 -16.78 16.80
CA TRP A 17 -11.01 -16.37 15.56
C TRP A 17 -10.15 -15.12 15.75
N PHE A 18 -10.66 -14.13 16.48
CA PHE A 18 -9.94 -12.91 16.83
C PHE A 18 -8.73 -13.19 17.71
N ILE A 19 -8.87 -13.99 18.77
CA ILE A 19 -7.75 -14.39 19.64
C ILE A 19 -6.67 -15.11 18.84
N VAL A 20 -7.03 -16.07 17.98
CA VAL A 20 -6.08 -16.79 17.12
C VAL A 20 -5.36 -15.83 16.17
N ARG A 21 -6.08 -14.87 15.58
CA ARG A 21 -5.50 -13.81 14.75
C ARG A 21 -4.49 -12.96 15.52
N VAL A 22 -4.83 -12.56 16.75
CA VAL A 22 -3.95 -11.72 17.60
C VAL A 22 -2.72 -12.50 18.06
N LEU A 23 -2.88 -13.76 18.47
CA LEU A 23 -1.76 -14.63 18.85
C LEU A 23 -0.80 -14.83 17.68
N ARG A 24 -1.33 -15.11 16.49
CA ARG A 24 -0.51 -15.26 15.28
C ARG A 24 0.19 -13.95 14.92
N TYR A 25 -0.50 -12.81 15.03
CA TYR A 25 0.12 -11.51 14.80
C TYR A 25 1.26 -11.26 15.80
N THR A 26 1.07 -11.59 17.07
CA THR A 26 2.08 -11.42 18.13
C THR A 26 3.31 -12.31 17.89
N ASP A 27 3.09 -13.54 17.44
CA ASP A 27 4.18 -14.46 17.09
C ASP A 27 4.95 -13.99 15.84
N GLU A 28 4.25 -13.42 14.86
CA GLU A 28 4.85 -12.84 13.65
C GLU A 28 5.55 -11.48 13.92
N THR A 29 5.22 -10.78 15.01
CA THR A 29 5.84 -9.49 15.36
C THR A 29 7.00 -9.63 16.35
N ILE A 30 6.77 -10.28 17.50
CA ILE A 30 7.70 -10.35 18.65
C ILE A 30 8.20 -11.78 18.88
N GLY A 31 7.48 -12.79 18.38
CA GLY A 31 7.81 -14.20 18.56
C GLY A 31 8.96 -14.70 17.70
N GLU A 32 9.21 -16.00 17.75
CA GLU A 32 10.29 -16.69 17.03
C GLU A 32 10.17 -16.53 15.51
N ASN A 33 8.97 -16.22 15.03
CA ASN A 33 8.65 -16.03 13.63
C ASN A 33 8.90 -14.59 13.11
N SER A 34 9.34 -13.67 13.97
CA SER A 34 9.65 -12.29 13.61
C SER A 34 10.72 -12.20 12.50
N PRO A 35 10.57 -11.30 11.51
CA PRO A 35 11.58 -11.04 10.46
C PRO A 35 12.87 -10.43 11.01
N VAL A 36 12.86 -9.99 12.27
CA VAL A 36 14.06 -9.56 12.99
C VAL A 36 14.89 -10.76 13.49
N LEU A 37 14.31 -11.96 13.55
CA LEU A 37 14.94 -13.19 14.04
C LEU A 37 15.08 -14.27 12.96
N THR A 38 14.26 -14.22 11.91
CA THR A 38 14.22 -15.22 10.83
C THR A 38 14.31 -14.57 9.45
N ILE A 39 14.88 -15.29 8.49
CA ILE A 39 14.88 -14.86 7.08
C ILE A 39 13.46 -14.97 6.55
N ARG A 40 12.95 -13.90 5.94
CA ARG A 40 11.60 -13.87 5.35
C ARG A 40 11.63 -13.28 3.95
N THR A 41 11.03 -13.99 3.00
CA THR A 41 10.82 -13.52 1.64
C THR A 41 9.35 -13.21 1.41
N TYR A 42 9.07 -11.98 1.01
CA TYR A 42 7.74 -11.47 0.72
C TYR A 42 7.55 -11.33 -0.78
N HIS A 43 6.42 -11.80 -1.25
CA HIS A 43 5.96 -11.60 -2.62
C HIS A 43 4.45 -11.43 -2.59
N PHE A 44 3.92 -10.59 -3.47
CA PHE A 44 2.48 -10.43 -3.63
C PHE A 44 2.04 -11.00 -4.97
N SER A 45 1.17 -12.00 -4.92
CA SER A 45 0.43 -12.42 -6.11
C SER A 45 -0.67 -11.41 -6.45
N ALA A 46 -1.05 -11.34 -7.74
CA ALA A 46 -2.17 -10.50 -8.18
C ALA A 46 -3.46 -10.78 -7.39
N ARG A 47 -3.68 -12.06 -7.02
CA ARG A 47 -4.83 -12.47 -6.21
C ARG A 47 -4.79 -11.85 -4.81
N GLN A 48 -3.64 -11.94 -4.11
CA GLN A 48 -3.50 -11.34 -2.78
C GLN A 48 -3.62 -9.81 -2.82
N TYR A 49 -3.22 -9.19 -3.93
CA TYR A 49 -3.26 -7.74 -4.10
C TYR A 49 -4.66 -7.23 -4.43
N PHE A 50 -5.39 -7.84 -5.38
CA PHE A 50 -6.67 -7.35 -5.88
C PHE A 50 -7.90 -8.01 -5.25
N VAL A 51 -7.80 -9.24 -4.74
CA VAL A 51 -8.95 -9.96 -4.12
C VAL A 51 -9.00 -9.70 -2.62
N GLN A 52 -8.85 -8.43 -2.26
CA GLN A 52 -9.12 -7.95 -0.91
C GLN A 52 -10.60 -7.58 -0.84
N PHE A 53 -11.24 -7.87 0.30
CA PHE A 53 -12.69 -7.67 0.47
C PHE A 53 -13.15 -6.27 0.03
N GLU A 54 -12.42 -5.23 0.44
CA GLU A 54 -12.69 -3.84 0.05
C GLU A 54 -12.64 -3.63 -1.46
N LYS A 55 -11.61 -4.13 -2.15
CA LYS A 55 -11.46 -4.03 -3.61
C LYS A 55 -12.54 -4.79 -4.35
N CYS A 56 -12.96 -5.96 -3.85
CA CYS A 56 -14.11 -6.68 -4.40
C CYS A 56 -15.41 -5.89 -4.27
N MET A 57 -15.66 -5.25 -3.11
CA MET A 57 -16.82 -4.38 -2.91
C MET A 57 -16.80 -3.17 -3.86
N LEU A 58 -15.65 -2.51 -4.01
CA LEU A 58 -15.48 -1.40 -4.96
C LEU A 58 -15.70 -1.84 -6.41
N ALA A 59 -15.24 -3.04 -6.80
CA ALA A 59 -15.48 -3.58 -8.14
C ALA A 59 -16.97 -3.82 -8.42
N ILE A 60 -17.71 -4.33 -7.43
CA ILE A 60 -19.17 -4.47 -7.54
C ILE A 60 -19.84 -3.10 -7.70
N LEU A 61 -19.45 -2.12 -6.87
CA LEU A 61 -19.98 -0.75 -6.97
C LEU A 61 -19.67 -0.10 -8.32
N LEU A 62 -18.50 -0.36 -8.90
CA LEU A 62 -18.13 0.14 -10.23
C LEU A 62 -19.11 -0.31 -11.32
N VAL A 63 -19.72 -1.50 -11.18
CA VAL A 63 -20.72 -2.03 -12.12
C VAL A 63 -22.14 -1.55 -11.77
N VAL A 64 -22.47 -1.48 -10.47
CA VAL A 64 -23.81 -1.09 -10.00
C VAL A 64 -24.08 0.39 -10.22
N MET A 65 -23.10 1.27 -10.03
CA MET A 65 -23.31 2.72 -10.13
C MET A 65 -23.74 3.18 -11.54
N PRO A 66 -23.14 2.72 -12.66
CA PRO A 66 -23.65 3.00 -14.00
C PRO A 66 -25.08 2.51 -14.23
N LEU A 67 -25.43 1.35 -13.68
CA LEU A 67 -26.80 0.81 -13.78
C LEU A 67 -27.80 1.71 -13.06
N LEU A 68 -27.47 2.17 -11.84
CA LEU A 68 -28.29 3.11 -11.09
C LEU A 68 -28.40 4.47 -11.78
N ALA A 69 -27.32 4.95 -12.42
CA ALA A 69 -27.34 6.15 -13.23
C ALA A 69 -28.33 6.02 -14.40
N TRP A 70 -28.29 4.89 -15.11
CA TRP A 70 -29.20 4.61 -16.22
C TRP A 70 -30.67 4.52 -15.77
N ILE A 71 -30.96 3.82 -14.66
CA ILE A 71 -32.31 3.75 -14.09
C ILE A 71 -32.80 5.14 -13.69
N SER A 72 -31.95 5.94 -13.03
CA SER A 72 -32.29 7.30 -12.59
C SER A 72 -32.57 8.22 -13.77
N PHE A 73 -31.78 8.11 -14.84
CA PHE A 73 -32.00 8.86 -16.08
C PHE A 73 -33.35 8.52 -16.72
N ASN A 74 -33.69 7.24 -16.81
CA ASN A 74 -34.99 6.81 -17.37
C ASN A 74 -36.17 7.26 -16.51
N ALA A 75 -36.02 7.21 -15.18
CA ALA A 75 -37.04 7.73 -14.25
C ALA A 75 -37.20 9.26 -14.38
N ALA A 76 -36.11 10.00 -14.59
CA ALA A 76 -36.11 11.45 -14.77
C ALA A 76 -36.97 11.88 -15.98
N ILE A 77 -36.95 11.10 -17.06
CA ILE A 77 -37.74 11.35 -18.27
C ILE A 77 -39.24 11.24 -17.98
N GLN A 78 -39.66 10.37 -17.05
CA GLN A 78 -41.07 10.02 -16.83
C GLN A 78 -41.73 10.78 -15.68
N GLN A 79 -40.97 11.25 -14.68
CA GLN A 79 -41.54 11.75 -13.43
C GLN A 79 -41.04 13.15 -13.07
N ASP A 80 -39.83 13.23 -12.52
CA ASP A 80 -39.22 14.47 -12.03
C ASP A 80 -37.81 14.60 -12.62
N MET A 81 -37.67 15.55 -13.53
CA MET A 81 -36.42 15.79 -14.24
C MET A 81 -35.28 16.17 -13.28
N LEU A 82 -35.54 16.99 -12.27
CA LEU A 82 -34.48 17.60 -11.48
C LEU A 82 -33.84 16.57 -10.55
N VAL A 83 -34.67 15.80 -9.82
CA VAL A 83 -34.18 14.77 -8.89
C VAL A 83 -33.52 13.63 -9.66
N GLY A 84 -34.12 13.16 -10.76
CA GLY A 84 -33.58 12.04 -11.53
C GLY A 84 -32.25 12.37 -12.23
N TYR A 85 -32.10 13.57 -12.81
CA TYR A 85 -30.82 13.99 -13.40
C TYR A 85 -29.74 14.22 -12.35
N PHE A 86 -30.08 14.79 -11.19
CA PHE A 86 -29.12 14.96 -10.10
C PHE A 86 -28.59 13.60 -9.60
N LEU A 87 -29.47 12.63 -9.37
CA LEU A 87 -29.07 11.27 -8.97
C LEU A 87 -28.20 10.60 -10.03
N CYS A 88 -28.56 10.74 -11.32
CA CYS A 88 -27.75 10.23 -12.42
C CYS A 88 -26.32 10.80 -12.38
N LEU A 89 -26.16 12.11 -12.20
CA LEU A 89 -24.86 12.76 -12.10
C LEU A 89 -24.06 12.26 -10.88
N VAL A 90 -24.71 12.08 -9.72
CA VAL A 90 -24.05 11.55 -8.51
C VAL A 90 -23.54 10.13 -8.74
N PHE A 91 -24.32 9.25 -9.37
CA PHE A 91 -23.90 7.88 -9.66
C PHE A 91 -22.78 7.81 -10.71
N LEU A 92 -22.82 8.67 -11.74
CA LEU A 92 -21.73 8.77 -12.71
C LEU A 92 -20.45 9.32 -12.07
N ALA A 93 -20.54 10.36 -11.24
CA ALA A 93 -19.40 10.90 -10.51
C ALA A 93 -18.78 9.85 -9.57
N SER A 94 -19.62 9.06 -8.89
CA SER A 94 -19.18 7.95 -8.05
C SER A 94 -18.46 6.87 -8.86
N THR A 95 -18.99 6.53 -10.04
CA THR A 95 -18.34 5.58 -10.98
C THR A 95 -16.96 6.07 -11.39
N ALA A 96 -16.85 7.34 -11.82
CA ALA A 96 -15.60 7.94 -12.23
C ALA A 96 -14.58 7.96 -11.08
N PHE A 97 -15.04 8.25 -9.86
CA PHE A 97 -14.21 8.22 -8.66
C PHE A 97 -13.67 6.80 -8.36
N ILE A 98 -14.53 5.78 -8.43
CA ILE A 98 -14.10 4.38 -8.22
C ILE A 98 -13.15 3.91 -9.33
N ALA A 99 -13.40 4.29 -10.59
CA ALA A 99 -12.50 3.98 -11.70
C ALA A 99 -11.13 4.63 -11.51
N PHE A 100 -11.10 5.89 -11.03
CA PHE A 100 -9.86 6.59 -10.69
C PHE A 100 -9.09 5.88 -9.56
N TYR A 101 -9.80 5.37 -8.55
CA TYR A 101 -9.19 4.56 -7.48
C TYR A 101 -8.50 3.30 -8.05
N PHE A 102 -9.17 2.54 -8.93
CA PHE A 102 -8.56 1.36 -9.55
C PHE A 102 -7.39 1.70 -10.47
N TYR A 103 -7.47 2.83 -11.19
CA TYR A 103 -6.35 3.33 -11.97
C TYR A 103 -5.13 3.60 -11.08
N PHE A 104 -5.33 4.24 -9.93
CA PHE A 104 -4.27 4.52 -8.98
C PHE A 104 -3.69 3.22 -8.37
N ASP A 105 -4.55 2.29 -7.96
CA ASP A 105 -4.14 0.98 -7.45
C ASP A 105 -3.34 0.18 -8.49
N TRP A 106 -3.70 0.29 -9.77
CA TRP A 106 -2.96 -0.31 -10.88
C TRP A 106 -1.55 0.26 -11.01
N GLN A 107 -1.35 1.57 -10.84
CA GLN A 107 -0.02 2.18 -10.85
C GLN A 107 0.87 1.58 -9.76
N TYR A 108 0.34 1.42 -8.55
CA TYR A 108 1.06 0.76 -7.45
C TYR A 108 1.28 -0.73 -7.65
N TRP A 109 0.37 -1.41 -8.37
CA TRP A 109 0.59 -2.78 -8.77
C TRP A 109 1.81 -2.92 -9.70
N THR A 110 2.08 -1.93 -10.58
CA THR A 110 3.22 -2.02 -11.50
C THR A 110 4.58 -2.06 -10.81
N ILE A 111 4.72 -1.39 -9.66
CA ILE A 111 5.94 -1.41 -8.82
C ILE A 111 6.00 -2.64 -7.89
N THR A 112 4.89 -3.36 -7.73
CA THR A 112 4.77 -4.51 -6.83
C THR A 112 4.90 -5.84 -7.56
N ARG A 113 4.37 -5.91 -8.78
CA ARG A 113 4.30 -7.15 -9.57
C ARG A 113 5.69 -7.70 -9.83
N ASN A 114 5.84 -9.01 -9.62
CA ASN A 114 7.09 -9.75 -9.84
C ASN A 114 8.29 -9.21 -9.03
N VAL A 115 8.03 -8.44 -7.95
CA VAL A 115 9.06 -8.03 -7.00
C VAL A 115 8.95 -8.91 -5.76
N SER A 116 10.08 -9.42 -5.29
CA SER A 116 10.18 -10.08 -4.00
C SER A 116 11.17 -9.34 -3.11
N ILE A 117 10.89 -9.32 -1.81
CA ILE A 117 11.77 -8.70 -0.81
C ILE A 117 12.14 -9.73 0.22
N THR A 118 13.44 -9.97 0.38
CA THR A 118 13.97 -10.86 1.40
C THR A 118 14.68 -10.06 2.48
N LEU A 119 14.26 -10.23 3.72
CA LEU A 119 14.88 -9.65 4.90
C LEU A 119 15.75 -10.71 5.55
N ASN A 120 17.03 -10.39 5.77
CA ASN A 120 17.98 -11.29 6.43
C ASN A 120 18.54 -10.63 7.69
N PRO A 121 18.18 -11.12 8.89
CA PRO A 121 18.70 -10.57 10.15
C PRO A 121 20.10 -11.09 10.51
N PHE A 122 20.53 -12.24 9.98
CA PHE A 122 21.86 -12.82 10.28
C PHE A 122 22.98 -12.09 9.54
N GLN A 123 22.66 -11.60 8.35
CA GLN A 123 23.49 -10.69 7.57
C GLN A 123 22.62 -9.49 7.26
N PRO A 124 22.65 -8.42 8.08
CA PRO A 124 21.75 -7.27 7.99
C PRO A 124 21.62 -6.76 6.56
N SER A 125 20.56 -7.20 5.88
CA SER A 125 20.37 -6.92 4.47
C SER A 125 18.93 -7.04 4.02
N ILE A 126 18.60 -6.27 2.99
CA ILE A 126 17.33 -6.30 2.28
C ILE A 126 17.63 -6.64 0.83
N THR A 127 17.25 -7.83 0.40
CA THR A 127 17.38 -8.24 -0.99
C THR A 127 16.08 -7.94 -1.72
N VAL A 128 16.12 -7.05 -2.70
CA VAL A 128 15.00 -6.72 -3.59
C VAL A 128 15.25 -7.41 -4.92
N GLN A 129 14.47 -8.43 -5.23
CA GLN A 129 14.53 -9.10 -6.54
C GLN A 129 13.44 -8.52 -7.43
N SER A 130 13.82 -8.09 -8.62
CA SER A 130 12.94 -7.50 -9.63
C SER A 130 13.22 -8.17 -10.98
N PRO A 131 12.27 -8.17 -11.93
CA PRO A 131 12.48 -8.81 -13.23
C PRO A 131 13.69 -8.27 -14.00
N THR A 132 14.09 -7.03 -13.72
CA THR A 132 15.21 -6.37 -14.40
C THR A 132 16.54 -6.58 -13.68
N ARG A 133 16.52 -6.70 -12.35
CA ARG A 133 17.73 -6.69 -11.53
C ARG A 133 17.45 -7.10 -10.10
N ASP A 134 18.46 -7.72 -9.48
CA ASP A 134 18.49 -7.98 -8.04
C ASP A 134 19.37 -6.94 -7.35
N TRP A 135 18.89 -6.42 -6.22
CA TRP A 135 19.64 -5.51 -5.35
C TRP A 135 19.78 -6.14 -3.97
N VAL A 136 20.99 -6.13 -3.43
CA VAL A 136 21.28 -6.50 -2.04
C VAL A 136 21.66 -5.23 -1.31
N LEU A 137 20.80 -4.78 -0.42
CA LEU A 137 20.96 -3.53 0.31
C LEU A 137 21.46 -3.86 1.71
N THR A 138 22.67 -3.42 2.05
CA THR A 138 23.26 -3.52 3.39
C THR A 138 23.35 -2.12 4.02
N PRO A 139 23.53 -2.01 5.35
CA PRO A 139 23.69 -0.71 6.01
C PRO A 139 24.83 0.13 5.41
N ASP A 140 25.90 -0.53 4.95
CA ASP A 140 27.05 0.14 4.34
C ASP A 140 26.82 0.54 2.88
N SER A 141 25.93 -0.16 2.17
CA SER A 141 25.63 0.13 0.76
C SER A 141 24.54 1.18 0.58
N VAL A 142 23.81 1.52 1.65
CA VAL A 142 22.68 2.46 1.61
C VAL A 142 23.10 3.81 2.16
N LEU A 143 22.96 4.85 1.33
CA LEU A 143 23.27 6.23 1.67
C LEU A 143 22.15 6.90 2.46
N ARG A 144 20.89 6.70 2.03
CA ARG A 144 19.70 7.28 2.68
C ARG A 144 18.43 6.54 2.25
N ILE A 145 17.39 6.64 3.06
CA ILE A 145 16.07 6.08 2.80
C ILE A 145 15.05 7.20 2.88
N GLU A 146 14.30 7.40 1.81
CA GLU A 146 13.17 8.35 1.76
C GLU A 146 11.86 7.56 1.77
N GLU A 147 10.96 7.91 2.68
CA GLU A 147 9.62 7.35 2.77
C GLU A 147 8.61 8.34 2.21
N HIS A 148 8.02 8.01 1.06
CA HIS A 148 7.04 8.85 0.38
C HIS A 148 5.65 8.37 0.73
N ILE A 149 4.97 9.12 1.59
CA ILE A 149 3.63 8.80 2.09
C ILE A 149 2.71 10.00 2.01
N LYS A 150 1.40 9.72 2.03
CA LYS A 150 0.39 10.77 2.01
C LYS A 150 0.40 11.56 3.33
N ASP A 151 0.29 12.89 3.24
CA ASP A 151 0.17 13.74 4.42
C ASP A 151 -1.11 13.40 5.22
N PRO A 152 -1.02 12.98 6.49
CA PRO A 152 -2.16 12.64 7.33
C PRO A 152 -3.06 13.84 7.62
N ARG A 153 -2.56 15.08 7.45
CA ARG A 153 -3.33 16.32 7.63
C ARG A 153 -4.24 16.61 6.43
N THR A 154 -4.03 15.94 5.30
CA THR A 154 -4.89 16.10 4.12
C THR A 154 -6.22 15.40 4.35
N VAL A 155 -7.33 16.11 4.12
CA VAL A 155 -8.71 15.71 4.48
C VAL A 155 -9.16 14.38 3.83
N SER A 156 -8.57 13.98 2.70
CA SER A 156 -8.94 12.76 1.99
C SER A 156 -8.18 11.53 2.51
N LYS A 157 -8.86 10.67 3.28
CA LYS A 157 -8.34 9.34 3.68
C LYS A 157 -8.31 8.31 2.54
N LEU A 158 -8.84 8.64 1.37
CA LEU A 158 -9.11 7.70 0.28
C LEU A 158 -7.87 7.11 -0.39
N MET A 159 -6.69 7.69 -0.14
CA MET A 159 -5.39 7.16 -0.58
C MET A 159 -4.46 6.88 0.60
N GLY A 160 -5.01 6.75 1.81
CA GLY A 160 -4.25 6.28 2.97
C GLY A 160 -3.80 4.84 2.74
N GLY A 161 -2.53 4.56 3.02
CA GLY A 161 -1.93 3.24 2.79
C GLY A 161 -1.19 3.08 1.46
N TYR A 162 -1.28 4.06 0.55
CA TYR A 162 -0.39 4.14 -0.60
C TYR A 162 0.85 4.95 -0.27
N GLY A 163 2.00 4.43 -0.68
CA GLY A 163 3.31 5.01 -0.42
C GLY A 163 4.41 4.13 -0.96
N TYR A 164 5.62 4.65 -1.03
CA TYR A 164 6.79 3.92 -1.48
C TYR A 164 8.04 4.41 -0.77
N PHE A 165 9.05 3.56 -0.72
CA PHE A 165 10.38 3.89 -0.27
C PHE A 165 11.28 4.12 -1.48
N LEU A 166 12.10 5.16 -1.42
CA LEU A 166 13.25 5.34 -2.29
C LEU A 166 14.52 5.11 -1.48
N ILE A 167 15.24 4.05 -1.83
CA ILE A 167 16.48 3.67 -1.17
C ILE A 167 17.63 4.06 -2.08
N TYR A 168 18.44 5.03 -1.63
CA TYR A 168 19.57 5.54 -2.36
C TYR A 168 20.81 4.76 -1.96
N THR A 169 21.52 4.20 -2.94
CA THR A 169 22.74 3.43 -2.70
C THR A 169 24.00 4.28 -2.92
N VAL A 170 25.12 3.82 -2.36
CA VAL A 170 26.45 4.44 -2.57
C VAL A 170 26.87 4.45 -4.05
N ASP A 171 26.39 3.49 -4.84
CA ASP A 171 26.61 3.39 -6.29
C ASP A 171 25.73 4.37 -7.11
N ASN A 172 25.09 5.33 -6.44
CA ASN A 172 24.18 6.31 -7.04
C ASN A 172 22.98 5.64 -7.74
N GLN A 173 22.54 4.48 -7.25
CA GLN A 173 21.34 3.79 -7.72
C GLN A 173 20.17 4.05 -6.77
N ILE A 174 18.96 4.03 -7.31
CA ILE A 174 17.75 4.27 -6.54
C ILE A 174 16.86 3.06 -6.69
N VAL A 175 16.61 2.40 -5.57
CA VAL A 175 15.73 1.23 -5.48
C VAL A 175 14.39 1.70 -4.95
N GLN A 176 13.36 1.59 -5.79
CA GLN A 176 11.99 1.87 -5.39
C GLN A 176 11.34 0.60 -4.85
N VAL A 177 10.74 0.71 -3.66
CA VAL A 177 10.00 -0.37 -3.03
C VAL A 177 8.62 0.12 -2.65
N ASN A 178 7.56 -0.61 -3.01
CA ASN A 178 6.21 -0.27 -2.55
C ASN A 178 6.15 -0.37 -1.02
N SER A 179 5.55 0.63 -0.37
CA SER A 179 5.36 0.62 1.08
C SER A 179 4.62 -0.61 1.58
N ILE A 180 3.77 -1.27 0.78
CA ILE A 180 3.08 -2.51 1.18
C ILE A 180 4.02 -3.62 1.69
N PHE A 181 5.29 -3.62 1.25
CA PHE A 181 6.30 -4.55 1.74
C PHE A 181 6.93 -4.15 3.08
N LEU A 182 6.91 -2.86 3.43
CA LEU A 182 7.70 -2.27 4.53
C LEU A 182 6.88 -1.40 5.51
N SER A 183 5.57 -1.23 5.29
CA SER A 183 4.70 -0.34 6.08
C SER A 183 4.07 -0.99 7.31
N GLY A 184 4.27 -2.29 7.50
CA GLY A 184 3.87 -2.98 8.72
C GLY A 184 4.82 -2.72 9.89
N PHE A 185 4.27 -2.73 11.12
CA PHE A 185 5.00 -2.50 12.39
C PHE A 185 6.31 -3.30 12.52
N VAL A 186 6.34 -4.50 11.96
CA VAL A 186 7.48 -5.41 12.06
C VAL A 186 8.66 -5.01 11.16
N TYR A 187 8.38 -4.25 10.10
CA TYR A 187 9.38 -3.82 9.12
C TYR A 187 10.03 -2.50 9.48
N THR A 188 9.25 -1.60 10.10
CA THR A 188 9.80 -0.40 10.74
C THR A 188 10.83 -0.79 11.79
N GLU A 189 10.57 -1.84 12.57
CA GLU A 189 11.52 -2.38 13.55
C GLU A 189 12.78 -2.97 12.88
N PHE A 190 12.64 -3.68 11.76
CA PHE A 190 13.79 -4.19 11.01
C PHE A 190 14.70 -3.05 10.51
N LEU A 191 14.10 -2.01 9.90
CA LEU A 191 14.84 -0.83 9.44
C LEU A 191 15.48 -0.07 10.61
N GLU A 192 14.74 0.12 11.71
CA GLU A 192 15.27 0.80 12.90
C GLU A 192 16.42 0.04 13.55
N ARG A 193 16.36 -1.29 13.60
CA ARG A 193 17.41 -2.10 14.23
C ARG A 193 18.66 -2.22 13.38
N PHE A 194 18.50 -2.52 12.09
CA PHE A 194 19.62 -2.85 11.21
C PHE A 194 20.13 -1.67 10.37
N PHE A 195 19.28 -0.68 10.08
CA PHE A 195 19.61 0.53 9.32
C PHE A 195 19.53 1.79 10.20
N SER A 196 19.78 1.65 11.51
CA SER A 196 19.72 2.76 12.49
C SER A 196 20.61 3.95 12.13
N ASN A 197 21.78 3.69 11.54
CA ASN A 197 22.74 4.72 11.15
C ASN A 197 22.46 5.31 9.76
N THR A 198 21.53 4.74 9.00
CA THR A 198 21.17 5.24 7.68
C THR A 198 20.20 6.41 7.84
N PRO A 199 20.50 7.60 7.28
CA PRO A 199 19.57 8.73 7.29
C PRO A 199 18.20 8.36 6.73
N ARG A 200 17.14 8.66 7.48
CA ARG A 200 15.74 8.45 7.09
C ARG A 200 14.99 9.76 7.05
N THR A 201 14.28 10.01 5.96
CA THR A 201 13.41 11.19 5.82
C THR A 201 12.03 10.77 5.35
N ILE A 202 11.00 11.41 5.91
CA ILE A 202 9.63 11.23 5.48
C ILE A 202 9.26 12.40 4.59
N ILE A 203 8.86 12.11 3.35
CA ILE A 203 8.37 13.10 2.39
C ILE A 203 6.86 12.97 2.30
N TRP A 204 6.19 14.05 2.70
CA TRP A 204 4.74 14.14 2.69
C TRP A 204 4.23 14.63 1.34
N HIS A 205 3.30 13.88 0.77
CA HIS A 205 2.65 14.22 -0.49
C HIS A 205 1.16 14.45 -0.31
N THR A 206 0.61 15.38 -1.09
CA THR A 206 -0.85 15.52 -1.25
C THR A 206 -1.43 14.28 -1.95
N SER A 207 -0.69 13.77 -2.95
CA SER A 207 -0.97 12.52 -3.66
C SER A 207 0.36 11.86 -4.02
N THR A 208 0.58 10.63 -3.59
CA THR A 208 1.81 9.88 -3.82
C THR A 208 1.76 9.24 -5.21
N TRP A 209 2.15 9.97 -6.25
CA TRP A 209 2.20 9.42 -7.60
C TRP A 209 3.47 8.59 -7.80
N THR A 210 3.36 7.43 -8.44
CA THR A 210 4.54 6.59 -8.76
C THR A 210 5.39 7.16 -9.90
N THR A 211 4.87 8.12 -10.67
CA THR A 211 5.49 8.73 -11.86
C THR A 211 6.55 9.79 -11.57
N ASP A 212 6.76 10.20 -10.32
CA ASP A 212 7.82 11.18 -9.97
C ASP A 212 9.24 10.68 -10.29
N LEU A 213 9.38 9.41 -10.68
CA LEU A 213 10.65 8.77 -11.03
C LEU A 213 11.14 8.96 -12.46
N ASP A 214 10.30 9.38 -13.41
CA ASP A 214 10.82 9.77 -14.74
C ASP A 214 11.74 10.99 -14.63
N TYR A 215 11.52 11.83 -13.61
CA TYR A 215 12.40 12.94 -13.23
C TYR A 215 13.73 12.45 -12.65
N VAL A 216 13.70 11.40 -11.83
CA VAL A 216 14.87 10.79 -11.19
C VAL A 216 15.72 9.98 -12.19
N ARG A 217 15.08 9.32 -13.17
CA ARG A 217 15.77 8.59 -14.24
C ARG A 217 16.43 9.54 -15.26
N LYS A 218 15.97 10.79 -15.37
CA LYS A 218 16.54 11.84 -16.23
C LYS A 218 17.45 12.85 -15.53
N SER A 219 17.38 13.00 -14.21
CA SER A 219 18.36 13.81 -13.50
C SER A 219 19.64 13.00 -13.40
N GLU A 220 20.62 13.34 -14.25
CA GLU A 220 22.02 13.28 -13.83
C GLU A 220 22.06 13.83 -12.39
N SER A 221 22.30 12.93 -11.43
CA SER A 221 22.55 13.16 -9.99
C SER A 221 22.19 14.58 -9.51
N PRO A 222 21.14 14.78 -8.69
CA PRO A 222 20.94 16.06 -8.05
C PRO A 222 22.23 16.39 -7.31
N ASN A 223 22.89 17.45 -7.73
CA ASN A 223 24.17 17.86 -7.18
C ASN A 223 23.86 18.41 -5.78
N PHE A 224 23.80 17.53 -4.78
CA PHE A 224 23.45 17.87 -3.39
C PHE A 224 24.50 18.76 -2.70
N ALA A 225 25.52 19.23 -3.44
CA ALA A 225 26.51 20.19 -2.96
C ALA A 225 25.99 21.64 -2.86
N THR A 226 24.79 21.98 -3.37
CA THR A 226 24.40 23.41 -3.49
C THR A 226 23.22 23.89 -2.63
N HIS A 227 22.63 23.06 -1.77
CA HIS A 227 21.61 23.53 -0.82
C HIS A 227 22.03 23.34 0.64
N ASN A 228 23.11 24.03 0.98
CA ASN A 228 23.37 24.53 2.32
C ASN A 228 23.71 26.02 2.22
N GLN A 229 22.69 26.88 2.07
CA GLN A 229 22.82 28.28 2.45
C GLN A 229 21.59 28.69 3.26
N ARG A 230 21.92 29.36 4.38
CA ARG A 230 21.08 29.85 5.46
C ARG A 230 20.01 30.83 5.01
#